data_AF-A0A819HA18-F1
#
_entry.id   AF-A0A819HA18-F1
#
_cell.length_a   1.000
_cell.length_b   1.000
_cell.length_c   1.000
_cell.angle_alpha   90.00
_cell.angle_beta   90.00
_cell.angle_gamma   90.00
#
_symmetry.space_group_name_H-M   'P 1'
#
loop_
_entity.id
_entity.type
_entity.pdbx_description
1 polymer ?
#
loop_
_entity_poly.entity_id
_entity_poly.type
_entity_poly.pdbx_seq_one_letter_code
_entity_poly.pdbx_strand_id
1 'polypeptide(L)'
;MLDVNGTKVSSNDVAEHLLQRIKAQASEKTYEKDTEHNSSQDIVYIISCGNKPANEYSNPNLLLGIFPTLFPYGRGGLDDGFRPIRINFREHLRYLLSYADHRFEQNYSFIFVVFNILQRRTACFHAQLMTTRPWFQQSA
;
A
#
# COMPACT_ATOMS: atom_id res chain seq x y z
N MET A 1 -11.71 19.51 -7.74
CA MET A 1 -12.08 18.35 -6.90
C MET A 1 -13.31 18.72 -6.09
N LEU A 2 -14.08 17.75 -5.61
CA LEU A 2 -15.14 18.00 -4.64
C LEU A 2 -14.61 17.57 -3.27
N ASP A 3 -14.81 18.41 -2.27
CA ASP A 3 -14.53 18.09 -0.87
C ASP A 3 -15.58 17.12 -0.30
N VAL A 4 -15.32 16.55 0.88
CA VAL A 4 -16.22 15.62 1.59
C VAL A 4 -17.61 16.24 1.85
N ASN A 5 -17.71 17.57 1.87
CA ASN A 5 -18.95 18.34 2.01
C ASN A 5 -19.61 18.70 0.66
N GLY A 6 -19.18 18.10 -0.45
CA GLY A 6 -19.73 18.35 -1.80
C GLY A 6 -19.40 19.73 -2.37
N THR A 7 -18.49 20.48 -1.74
CA THR A 7 -18.06 21.82 -2.19
C THR A 7 -16.93 21.69 -3.20
N LYS A 8 -16.97 22.48 -4.28
CA LYS A 8 -15.95 22.47 -5.34
C LYS A 8 -14.68 23.17 -4.85
N VAL A 9 -13.61 22.41 -4.66
CA VAL A 9 -12.29 22.90 -4.24
C VAL A 9 -11.29 22.80 -5.39
N SER A 10 -10.49 23.85 -5.57
CA SER A 10 -9.44 23.92 -6.59
C SER A 10 -8.26 23.03 -6.21
N SER A 11 -7.60 22.42 -7.20
CA SER A 11 -6.41 21.59 -6.96
C SER A 11 -5.25 22.39 -6.36
N ASN A 12 -5.19 23.70 -6.63
CA ASN A 12 -4.17 24.59 -6.08
C ASN A 12 -4.38 24.82 -4.58
N ASP A 13 -5.62 25.02 -4.13
CA ASP A 13 -5.95 25.24 -2.72
C ASP A 13 -5.59 24.01 -1.87
N VAL A 14 -5.82 22.81 -2.41
CA VAL A 14 -5.40 21.55 -1.78
C VAL A 14 -3.87 21.49 -1.67
N ALA A 15 -3.16 21.83 -2.75
CA ALA A 15 -1.70 21.81 -2.77
C ALA A 15 -1.09 22.81 -1.77
N GLU A 16 -1.63 24.02 -1.69
CA GLU A 16 -1.18 25.05 -0.72
C GLU A 16 -1.41 24.61 0.72
N HIS A 17 -2.60 24.09 1.02
CA HIS A 17 -2.94 23.57 2.34
C HIS A 17 -2.00 22.43 2.77
N LEU A 18 -1.68 21.51 1.85
CA LEU A 18 -0.74 20.41 2.11
C LEU A 18 0.69 20.92 2.34
N LEU A 19 1.16 21.89 1.55
CA LEU A 19 2.48 22.50 1.73
C LEU A 19 2.61 23.21 3.08
N GLN A 20 1.54 23.88 3.53
CA GLN A 20 1.52 24.55 4.82
C GLN A 20 1.59 23.55 5.98
N ARG A 21 0.90 22.41 5.86
CA ARG A 21 0.94 21.33 6.86
C ARG A 21 2.29 20.63 6.94
N ILE A 22 2.95 20.39 5.80
CA ILE A 22 4.33 19.84 5.75
C ILE A 22 5.31 20.79 6.44
N LYS A 23 5.17 22.11 6.21
CA LYS A 23 5.99 23.12 6.90
C LYS A 23 5.77 23.11 8.41
N ALA A 24 4.52 22.97 8.87
CA ALA A 24 4.20 22.87 10.30
C ALA A 24 4.78 21.60 10.94
N GLN A 25 4.74 20.46 10.23
CA GLN A 25 5.34 19.20 10.70
C GLN A 25 6.88 19.22 10.70
N ALA A 26 7.50 20.04 9.85
CA ALA A 26 8.95 20.21 9.84
C ALA A 26 9.45 21.01 11.06
N SER A 27 8.63 21.91 11.63
CA SER A 27 8.96 22.69 12.83
C SER A 27 8.81 21.91 14.15
N GLU A 28 8.04 20.82 14.19
CA GLU A 28 7.69 20.10 15.42
C GLU A 28 8.59 18.88 15.75
N LYS A 29 9.64 18.60 14.97
CA LYS A 29 10.57 17.50 15.27
C LYS A 29 11.64 17.90 16.30
N THR A 30 11.24 18.15 17.55
CA THR A 30 12.13 18.01 18.71
C THR A 30 11.31 17.60 19.95
N TYR A 31 11.66 16.43 20.50
CA TYR A 31 11.20 15.77 21.74
C TYR A 31 9.85 15.01 21.74
N GLU A 32 9.96 13.72 22.09
CA GLU A 32 8.89 12.76 22.38
C GLU A 32 8.10 13.13 23.64
N LYS A 33 6.78 12.88 23.63
CA LYS A 33 6.06 12.28 24.78
C LYS A 33 4.65 11.87 24.41
N ASP A 34 4.23 10.77 25.01
CA ASP A 34 2.88 10.22 25.04
C ASP A 34 1.85 11.29 25.40
N THR A 35 0.81 11.47 24.60
CA THR A 35 -0.47 12.03 25.06
C THR A 35 -1.59 11.58 24.13
N GLU A 36 -2.55 10.86 24.69
CA GLU A 36 -3.89 10.69 24.14
C GLU A 36 -4.50 12.08 23.89
N HIS A 37 -4.69 12.44 22.61
CA HIS A 37 -5.55 13.55 22.26
C HIS A 37 -6.51 13.15 21.14
N ASN A 38 -7.74 13.01 21.57
CA ASN A 38 -8.98 12.90 20.83
C ASN A 38 -9.10 14.09 19.86
N SER A 39 -8.47 13.99 18.70
CA SER A 39 -8.80 14.80 17.54
C SER A 39 -9.12 13.80 16.44
N SER A 40 -10.34 13.90 15.91
CA SER A 40 -10.70 13.23 14.67
C SER A 40 -9.74 13.72 13.58
N GLN A 41 -8.60 13.04 13.46
CA GLN A 41 -7.64 13.31 12.40
C GLN A 41 -8.37 12.92 11.12
N ASP A 42 -8.83 13.92 10.35
CA ASP A 42 -9.32 13.68 9.00
C ASP A 42 -8.20 12.99 8.22
N ILE A 43 -8.35 11.68 8.04
CA ILE A 43 -7.37 10.88 7.31
C ILE A 43 -7.62 11.10 5.82
N VAL A 44 -6.90 12.04 5.25
CA VAL A 44 -6.94 12.32 3.81
C VAL A 44 -6.16 11.24 3.06
N TYR A 45 -6.86 10.36 2.36
CA TYR A 45 -6.27 9.36 1.48
C TYR A 45 -5.93 9.97 0.11
N ILE A 46 -4.64 10.18 -0.16
CA ILE A 46 -4.17 10.59 -1.48
C ILE A 46 -3.93 9.34 -2.33
N ILE A 47 -4.88 9.03 -3.21
CA ILE A 47 -4.70 7.95 -4.20
C ILE A 47 -3.77 8.48 -5.29
N SER A 48 -2.55 7.93 -5.34
CA SER A 48 -1.56 8.32 -6.34
C SER A 48 -1.97 7.77 -7.70
N CYS A 49 -2.46 8.62 -8.61
CA CYS A 49 -2.64 8.27 -10.02
C CYS A 49 -1.39 8.66 -10.82
N GLY A 50 -0.81 7.71 -11.56
CA GLY A 50 0.42 7.94 -12.30
C GLY A 50 0.44 7.14 -13.61
N ASN A 51 1.13 7.68 -14.61
CA ASN A 51 1.40 7.01 -15.89
C ASN A 51 2.63 6.07 -15.81
N LYS A 52 3.28 5.98 -14.64
CA LYS A 52 4.43 5.10 -14.44
C LYS A 52 3.97 3.81 -13.76
N PRO A 53 4.29 2.63 -14.31
CA PRO A 53 3.97 1.38 -13.64
C PRO A 53 4.70 1.32 -12.30
N ALA A 54 3.97 0.93 -11.25
CA ALA A 54 4.54 0.74 -9.92
C ALA A 54 5.19 -0.64 -9.81
N ASN A 55 6.33 -0.72 -9.11
CA ASN A 55 6.98 -1.99 -8.81
C ASN A 55 6.13 -2.79 -7.81
N GLU A 56 5.96 -4.10 -8.06
CA GLU A 56 5.21 -5.00 -7.18
C GLU A 56 6.03 -5.66 -6.06
N TYR A 57 7.36 -5.73 -6.17
CA TYR A 57 8.22 -6.48 -5.24
C TYR A 57 8.67 -5.68 -4.02
N SER A 58 8.83 -4.36 -4.17
CA SER A 58 9.43 -3.49 -3.17
C SER A 58 8.55 -2.27 -2.87
N ASN A 59 7.24 -2.44 -2.92
CA ASN A 59 6.29 -1.37 -2.67
C ASN A 59 5.27 -1.76 -1.58
N PRO A 60 5.54 -1.43 -0.30
CA PRO A 60 4.65 -1.76 0.81
C PRO A 60 3.28 -1.07 0.69
N ASN A 61 3.25 0.08 0.01
CA ASN A 61 2.05 0.90 -0.15
C ASN A 61 1.21 0.50 -1.36
N LEU A 62 1.63 -0.52 -2.13
CA LEU A 62 0.93 -0.90 -3.37
C LEU A 62 -0.51 -1.34 -3.09
N LEU A 63 -0.72 -2.34 -2.23
CA LEU A 63 -2.07 -2.83 -1.93
C LEU A 63 -2.89 -1.80 -1.14
N LEU A 64 -2.22 -1.03 -0.27
CA LEU A 64 -2.83 0.04 0.51
C LEU A 64 -3.41 1.14 -0.39
N GLY A 65 -2.68 1.49 -1.46
CA GLY A 65 -3.10 2.50 -2.43
C GLY A 65 -4.13 2.01 -3.46
N ILE A 66 -4.08 0.72 -3.86
CA ILE A 66 -5.04 0.15 -4.81
C ILE A 66 -6.41 -0.08 -4.13
N PHE A 67 -6.43 -0.46 -2.85
CA PHE A 67 -7.64 -0.82 -2.12
C PHE A 67 -7.84 0.02 -0.85
N PRO A 68 -8.03 1.35 -0.95
CA PRO A 68 -8.21 2.20 0.22
C PRO A 68 -9.44 1.82 1.05
N THR A 69 -10.47 1.24 0.42
CA THR A 69 -11.67 0.73 1.11
C THR A 69 -11.41 -0.51 1.96
N LEU A 70 -10.44 -1.35 1.58
CA LEU A 70 -10.04 -2.52 2.35
C LEU A 70 -8.99 -2.19 3.41
N PHE A 71 -8.22 -1.12 3.18
CA PHE A 71 -7.20 -0.62 4.08
C PHE A 71 -7.50 0.82 4.52
N PRO A 72 -8.58 1.05 5.27
CA PRO A 72 -9.10 2.38 5.60
C PRO A 72 -8.23 3.16 6.60
N TYR A 73 -7.06 2.64 6.96
CA TYR A 73 -6.05 3.31 7.79
C TYR A 73 -4.71 3.46 7.07
N GLY A 74 -4.59 2.99 5.82
CA GLY A 74 -3.31 2.98 5.10
C GLY A 74 -2.22 2.19 5.84
N ARG A 75 -2.60 1.16 6.59
CA ARG A 75 -1.73 0.29 7.40
C ARG A 75 -2.13 -1.17 7.24
N GLY A 76 -1.29 -2.09 7.71
CA GLY A 76 -1.54 -3.53 7.58
C GLY A 76 -1.19 -4.08 6.20
N GLY A 77 -0.26 -3.42 5.50
CA GLY A 77 0.32 -3.91 4.26
C GLY A 77 1.21 -5.14 4.49
N LEU A 78 1.68 -5.72 3.38
CA LEU A 78 2.54 -6.92 3.40
C LEU A 78 3.92 -6.63 3.99
N ASP A 79 4.59 -5.61 3.45
CA ASP A 79 5.91 -5.17 3.88
C ASP A 79 5.79 -3.99 4.86
N ASP A 80 4.92 -4.15 5.85
CA ASP A 80 4.82 -3.16 6.94
C ASP A 80 6.10 -3.22 7.79
N GLY A 81 6.96 -2.20 7.64
CA GLY A 81 8.23 -2.10 8.36
C GLY A 81 8.07 -1.92 9.88
N PHE A 82 6.87 -1.57 10.36
CA PHE A 82 6.57 -1.50 11.79
C PHE A 82 6.27 -2.88 12.39
N ARG A 83 6.10 -3.92 11.56
CA ARG A 83 5.79 -5.26 12.05
C ARG A 83 7.04 -5.94 12.65
N PRO A 84 6.95 -6.50 13.87
CA PRO A 84 8.10 -7.14 14.50
C PRO A 84 8.51 -8.46 13.82
N ILE A 85 7.55 -9.15 13.19
CA ILE A 85 7.77 -10.46 12.56
C ILE A 85 7.48 -10.32 11.06
N ARG A 86 8.43 -10.70 10.22
CA ARG A 86 8.21 -10.78 8.78
C ARG A 86 7.26 -11.92 8.45
N ILE A 87 6.22 -11.63 7.67
CA ILE A 87 5.22 -12.62 7.25
C ILE A 87 5.39 -12.83 5.75
N ASN A 88 5.33 -14.08 5.31
CA ASN A 88 5.38 -14.36 3.88
C ASN A 88 4.13 -13.79 3.18
N PHE A 89 4.28 -13.31 1.96
CA PHE A 89 3.18 -12.79 1.15
C PHE A 89 1.99 -13.75 1.10
N ARG A 90 2.22 -15.05 0.90
CA ARG A 90 1.15 -16.06 0.87
C ARG A 90 0.43 -16.22 2.21
N GLU A 91 1.15 -16.16 3.33
CA GLU A 91 0.57 -16.29 4.67
C GLU A 91 -0.28 -15.07 5.01
N HIS A 92 0.22 -13.88 4.69
CA HIS A 92 -0.53 -12.65 4.90
C HIS A 92 -1.82 -12.63 4.08
N LEU A 93 -1.79 -13.09 2.82
CA LEU A 93 -3.00 -13.19 2.00
C LEU A 93 -4.00 -14.20 2.54
N ARG A 94 -3.53 -15.36 3.05
CA ARG A 94 -4.42 -16.32 3.72
C ARG A 94 -5.11 -15.66 4.92
N TYR A 95 -4.37 -14.91 5.72
CA TYR A 95 -4.93 -14.15 6.83
C TYR A 95 -5.97 -13.13 6.37
N LEU A 96 -5.68 -12.34 5.33
CA LEU A 96 -6.62 -11.34 4.81
C LEU A 96 -7.89 -11.99 4.26
N LEU A 97 -7.80 -13.10 3.53
CA LEU A 97 -8.96 -13.82 3.02
C LEU A 97 -9.78 -14.51 4.11
N SER A 98 -9.16 -14.86 5.24
CA SER A 98 -9.83 -15.43 6.41
C SER A 98 -10.12 -14.38 7.49
N TYR A 99 -10.14 -13.09 7.13
CA TYR A 99 -10.41 -12.01 8.07
C TYR A 99 -11.87 -12.06 8.55
N ALA A 100 -12.11 -11.71 9.81
CA ALA A 100 -13.38 -11.96 10.48
C ALA A 100 -14.61 -11.29 9.83
N ASP A 101 -14.41 -10.17 9.15
CA ASP A 101 -15.48 -9.43 8.46
C ASP A 101 -15.69 -9.86 6.99
N HIS A 102 -14.88 -10.81 6.50
CA HIS A 102 -14.89 -11.30 5.11
C HIS A 102 -14.73 -10.23 4.03
N ARG A 103 -14.34 -8.98 4.36
CA ARG A 103 -14.33 -7.86 3.39
C ARG A 103 -13.37 -8.09 2.22
N PHE A 104 -12.26 -8.79 2.49
CA PHE A 104 -11.26 -9.13 1.48
C PHE A 104 -11.71 -10.30 0.60
N GLU A 105 -12.43 -11.26 1.18
CA GLU A 105 -13.00 -12.41 0.46
C GLU A 105 -14.12 -11.98 -0.49
N GLN A 106 -14.94 -11.01 -0.08
CA GLN A 106 -16.05 -10.52 -0.90
C GLN A 106 -15.61 -9.58 -2.03
N ASN A 107 -14.39 -9.05 -1.97
CA ASN A 107 -13.86 -8.14 -2.97
C ASN A 107 -13.19 -8.91 -4.12
N TYR A 108 -13.95 -9.16 -5.19
CA TYR A 108 -13.45 -9.90 -6.37
C TYR A 108 -12.22 -9.25 -7.02
N SER A 109 -12.17 -7.92 -7.07
CA SER A 109 -11.02 -7.18 -7.63
C SER A 109 -9.75 -7.42 -6.80
N PHE A 110 -9.89 -7.46 -5.47
CA PHE A 110 -8.79 -7.79 -4.56
C PHE A 110 -8.28 -9.20 -4.82
N ILE A 111 -9.16 -10.20 -4.83
CA ILE A 111 -8.79 -11.59 -5.09
C ILE A 111 -8.07 -11.71 -6.44
N PHE A 112 -8.63 -11.12 -7.50
CA PHE A 112 -8.04 -11.16 -8.83
C PHE A 112 -6.63 -10.56 -8.86
N VAL A 113 -6.46 -9.34 -8.35
CA VAL A 113 -5.15 -8.64 -8.36
C VAL A 113 -4.11 -9.41 -7.56
N VAL A 114 -4.47 -9.83 -6.36
CA VAL A 114 -3.60 -10.60 -5.46
C VAL A 114 -3.18 -11.92 -6.08
N PHE A 115 -4.12 -12.63 -6.70
CA PHE A 115 -3.85 -13.91 -7.36
C PHE A 115 -2.91 -13.73 -8.56
N ASN A 116 -3.10 -12.69 -9.36
CA ASN A 116 -2.19 -12.36 -10.46
C ASN A 116 -0.77 -12.07 -9.95
N ILE A 117 -0.63 -11.31 -8.86
CA ILE A 117 0.69 -11.05 -8.24
C ILE A 117 1.32 -12.37 -7.77
N LEU A 118 0.57 -13.27 -7.13
CA LEU A 118 1.07 -14.60 -6.74
C LEU A 118 1.59 -15.41 -7.93
N GLN A 119 0.82 -15.45 -9.02
CA GLN A 119 1.19 -16.18 -10.23
C GLN A 119 2.45 -15.60 -10.87
N ARG A 120 2.52 -14.28 -11.05
CA ARG A 120 3.70 -13.60 -11.63
C ARG A 120 4.95 -13.86 -10.79
N ARG A 121 4.87 -13.68 -9.47
CA ARG A 121 6.00 -13.94 -8.57
C ARG A 121 6.51 -15.39 -8.67
N THR A 122 5.58 -16.34 -8.73
CA THR A 122 5.92 -17.77 -8.86
C THR A 122 6.58 -18.05 -10.21
N ALA A 123 6.00 -17.55 -11.31
CA ALA A 123 6.55 -17.73 -12.65
C ALA A 123 7.94 -17.10 -12.79
N CYS A 124 8.12 -15.86 -12.32
CA CYS A 124 9.41 -15.16 -12.33
C CYS A 124 10.46 -15.91 -11.51
N PHE A 125 10.10 -16.43 -10.34
CA PHE A 125 11.02 -17.21 -9.51
C PHE A 125 11.47 -18.50 -10.23
N HIS A 126 10.54 -19.25 -10.84
CA HIS A 126 10.90 -20.44 -11.61
C HIS A 126 11.76 -20.10 -12.83
N ALA A 127 11.42 -19.04 -13.57
CA ALA A 127 12.22 -18.57 -14.69
C ALA A 127 13.64 -18.21 -14.25
N GLN A 128 13.79 -17.48 -13.14
CA GLN A 128 15.09 -17.15 -12.56
C GLN A 128 15.89 -18.39 -12.17
N LEU A 129 15.25 -19.38 -11.54
CA LEU A 129 15.90 -20.64 -11.18
C LEU A 129 16.37 -21.43 -12.41
N MET A 130 15.59 -21.41 -13.51
CA MET A 130 15.96 -22.04 -14.77
C MET A 130 17.11 -21.31 -15.46
N THR A 131 17.06 -19.98 -15.51
CA THR A 131 18.08 -19.18 -16.19
C THR A 131 19.41 -19.24 -15.47
N THR A 132 19.42 -19.40 -14.16
CA THR A 132 20.65 -19.51 -13.34
C THR A 132 21.38 -20.84 -13.56
N ARG A 133 20.80 -21.81 -14.28
CA ARG A 133 21.43 -23.12 -14.50
C ARG A 133 22.61 -23.02 -15.49
N PRO A 134 23.72 -23.73 -15.24
CA PRO A 134 24.92 -23.62 -16.07
C PRO A 134 24.69 -23.94 -17.55
N TRP A 135 23.88 -24.96 -17.84
CA TRP A 135 23.58 -25.37 -19.23
C TRP A 135 22.75 -24.33 -19.98
N PHE A 136 21.92 -23.54 -19.29
CA PHE A 136 21.14 -22.47 -19.91
C PHE A 136 22.04 -21.29 -20.29
N GLN A 137 22.97 -20.92 -19.41
CA GLN A 137 23.96 -19.86 -19.65
C GLN A 137 24.92 -20.21 -20.80
N GLN A 138 25.19 -21.51 -21.02
CA GLN A 138 26.03 -21.98 -22.13
C GLN A 138 25.31 -21.98 -23.48
N SER A 139 23.97 -21.99 -23.48
CA SER A 139 23.13 -22.06 -24.69
C SER A 139 22.58 -20.71 -25.16
N ALA A 140 22.74 -19.66 -24.36
CA ALA A 140 22.28 -18.29 -24.66
C ALA A 140 23.39 -17.48 -25.35
#